data_AF-A0A924LM70-F1
#
_entry.id   AF-A0A924LM70-F1
#
_cell.length_a   1.000
_cell.length_b   1.000
_cell.length_c   1.000
_cell.angle_alpha   90.00
_cell.angle_beta   90.00
_cell.angle_gamma   90.00
#
_symmetry.space_group_name_H-M   'P 1'
#
loop_
_entity.id
_entity.type
_entity.pdbx_description
1 polymer ?
#
loop_
_entity_poly.entity_id
_entity_poly.type
_entity_poly.pdbx_seq_one_letter_code
_entity_poly.pdbx_strand_id
1 'polypeptide(L)'
;VRTISEGLRQEAGANLRVTVISPGFVHTDFADSMTVAEVKAQTIAARDKMAIPPAAIARAIAFAIEQPADVDVGEITIRPTDQGCYRRAPERDVIANCHISPADRWWNSNLAHQGDN
;
A
#
# COMPACT_ATOMS: atom_id res chain seq x y z
N VAL A 1 -8.47 -1.38 9.31
CA VAL A 1 -8.64 0.07 9.56
C VAL A 1 -9.72 0.72 8.70
N ARG A 2 -9.94 0.27 7.45
CA ARG A 2 -10.99 0.79 6.56
C ARG A 2 -12.37 0.95 7.21
N THR A 3 -12.82 -0.05 7.97
CA THR A 3 -14.13 -0.02 8.67
C THR A 3 -14.25 1.12 9.68
N ILE A 4 -13.18 1.41 10.43
CA ILE A 4 -13.16 2.50 11.41
C ILE A 4 -13.12 3.85 10.70
N SER A 5 -12.30 3.98 9.66
CA SER A 5 -12.20 5.21 8.87
C SER A 5 -13.52 5.56 8.19
N GLU A 6 -14.23 4.55 7.66
CA GLU A 6 -15.53 4.75 7.03
C GLU A 6 -16.63 5.11 8.03
N GLY A 7 -16.61 4.49 9.22
CA GLY A 7 -17.50 4.88 10.32
C GLY A 7 -17.30 6.34 10.73
N LEU A 8 -16.03 6.75 10.91
CA LEU A 8 -15.69 8.14 11.26
C LEU A 8 -16.13 9.13 10.19
N ARG A 9 -15.97 8.78 8.90
CA ARG A 9 -16.42 9.62 7.77
C ARG A 9 -17.94 9.83 7.81
N GLN A 10 -18.71 8.81 8.15
CA GLN A 10 -20.16 8.90 8.27
C GLN A 10 -20.58 9.73 9.50
N GLU A 11 -19.88 9.61 10.62
CA GLU A 11 -20.16 10.36 11.86
C GLU A 11 -19.77 11.84 11.78
N ALA A 12 -18.68 12.16 11.08
CA ALA A 12 -18.13 13.52 11.06
C ALA A 12 -18.86 14.48 10.09
N GLY A 13 -19.70 13.94 9.19
CA GLY A 13 -20.46 14.74 8.23
C GLY A 13 -19.57 15.57 7.30
N ALA A 14 -20.05 16.73 6.85
CA ALA A 14 -19.31 17.59 5.90
C ALA A 14 -18.14 18.37 6.52
N ASN A 15 -17.89 18.24 7.83
CA ASN A 15 -16.93 19.07 8.56
C ASN A 15 -15.52 18.45 8.60
N LEU A 16 -15.39 17.16 8.30
CA LEU A 16 -14.13 16.44 8.35
C LEU A 16 -14.03 15.47 7.18
N ARG A 17 -12.88 15.47 6.51
CA ARG A 17 -12.54 14.50 5.46
C ARG A 17 -11.63 13.43 6.04
N VAL A 18 -11.82 12.19 5.60
CA VAL A 18 -11.09 11.04 6.12
C VAL A 18 -10.48 10.26 4.96
N THR A 19 -9.15 10.29 4.87
CA THR A 19 -8.39 9.56 3.83
C THR A 19 -7.55 8.45 4.42
N VAL A 20 -7.74 7.23 3.91
CA VAL A 20 -6.85 6.10 4.20
C VAL A 20 -5.67 6.11 3.22
N ILE A 21 -4.44 6.05 3.74
CA ILE A 21 -3.23 5.94 2.91
C ILE A 21 -2.60 4.57 3.11
N SER A 22 -2.51 3.80 2.02
CA SER A 22 -2.04 2.41 1.99
C SER A 22 -0.74 2.31 1.16
N PRO A 23 0.44 2.55 1.76
CA PRO A 23 1.72 2.47 1.06
C PRO A 23 2.23 1.03 0.90
N GLY A 24 2.93 0.77 -0.22
CA GLY A 24 3.81 -0.39 -0.42
C GLY A 24 5.17 -0.20 0.24
N PHE A 25 6.24 -0.78 -0.33
CA PHE A 25 7.59 -0.57 0.22
C PHE A 25 8.05 0.88 0.04
N VAL A 26 8.47 1.53 1.14
CA VAL A 26 8.95 2.91 1.16
C VAL A 26 10.32 2.97 1.85
N HIS A 27 11.23 3.79 1.31
CA HIS A 27 12.58 3.97 1.87
C HIS A 27 12.52 4.82 3.16
N THR A 28 12.08 4.21 4.26
CA THR A 28 12.08 4.79 5.60
C THR A 28 12.91 3.93 6.55
N ASP A 29 13.09 4.41 7.78
CA ASP A 29 13.79 3.69 8.86
C ASP A 29 12.83 2.77 9.64
N PHE A 30 11.62 2.53 9.11
CA PHE A 30 10.59 1.71 9.78
C PHE A 30 11.09 0.31 10.15
N ALA A 31 11.83 -0.33 9.24
CA ALA A 31 12.36 -1.67 9.45
C ALA A 31 13.36 -1.74 10.63
N ASP A 32 13.92 -0.62 11.06
CA ASP A 32 14.91 -0.59 12.13
C ASP A 32 14.32 -0.89 13.50
N SER A 33 13.04 -0.53 13.69
CA SER A 33 12.27 -0.82 14.90
C SER A 33 11.74 -2.26 15.01
N MET A 34 11.95 -3.11 14.00
CA MET A 34 11.45 -4.49 14.02
C MET A 34 12.27 -5.37 14.96
N THR A 35 11.60 -6.10 15.85
CA THR A 35 12.21 -6.90 16.92
C THR A 35 12.63 -8.30 16.48
N VAL A 36 11.98 -8.85 15.45
CA VAL A 36 12.28 -10.19 14.93
C VAL A 36 13.37 -10.08 13.85
N ALA A 37 14.58 -10.54 14.16
CA ALA A 37 15.77 -10.36 13.33
C ALA A 37 15.61 -10.90 11.89
N GLU A 38 14.97 -12.06 11.73
CA GLU A 38 14.73 -12.66 10.41
C GLU A 38 13.79 -11.80 9.56
N VAL A 39 12.66 -11.36 10.14
CA VAL A 39 11.68 -10.50 9.46
C VAL A 39 12.28 -9.13 9.15
N LYS A 40 13.11 -8.59 10.05
CA LYS A 40 13.86 -7.34 9.83
C LYS A 40 14.78 -7.46 8.63
N ALA A 41 15.61 -8.50 8.56
CA ALA A 41 16.54 -8.71 7.46
C ALA A 41 15.80 -8.86 6.11
N GLN A 42 14.70 -9.61 6.09
CA GLN A 42 13.86 -9.76 4.89
C GLN A 42 13.22 -8.43 4.47
N THR A 43 12.73 -7.65 5.43
CA THR A 43 12.08 -6.35 5.17
C THR A 43 13.09 -5.32 4.66
N ILE A 44 14.31 -5.28 5.20
CA ILE A 44 15.38 -4.39 4.73
C ILE A 44 15.79 -4.76 3.30
N ALA A 45 16.02 -6.06 3.03
CA ALA A 45 16.38 -6.52 1.68
C ALA A 45 15.27 -6.22 0.65
N ALA A 46 14.00 -6.37 1.06
CA ALA A 46 12.85 -6.03 0.24
C ALA A 46 12.75 -4.52 -0.02
N ARG A 47 12.93 -3.69 1.02
CA ARG A 47 12.97 -2.23 0.91
C ARG A 47 14.04 -1.79 -0.07
N ASP A 48 15.29 -2.20 0.13
CA ASP A 48 16.41 -1.72 -0.70
C ASP A 48 16.29 -2.13 -2.18
N LYS A 49 15.51 -3.17 -2.49
CA LYS A 49 15.29 -3.64 -3.86
C LYS A 49 14.18 -2.90 -4.60
N MET A 50 13.10 -2.51 -3.93
CA MET A 50 11.87 -2.06 -4.59
C MET A 50 11.18 -0.86 -3.94
N ALA A 51 11.72 -0.30 -2.87
CA ALA A 51 11.06 0.78 -2.18
C ALA A 51 11.03 2.09 -3.00
N ILE A 52 9.89 2.78 -2.96
CA ILE A 52 9.76 4.14 -3.49
C ILE A 52 10.28 5.17 -2.46
N PRO A 53 10.70 6.36 -2.92
CA PRO A 53 11.08 7.42 -2.00
C PRO A 53 9.87 7.89 -1.17
N PRO A 54 10.06 8.29 0.11
CA PRO A 54 9.00 8.84 0.95
C PRO A 54 8.28 10.03 0.32
N ALA A 55 8.98 10.81 -0.53
CA ALA A 55 8.41 11.91 -1.30
C ALA A 55 7.23 11.48 -2.20
N ALA A 56 7.18 10.22 -2.65
CA ALA A 56 6.04 9.71 -3.41
C ALA A 56 4.77 9.60 -2.55
N ILE A 57 4.90 9.19 -1.29
CA ILE A 57 3.79 9.16 -0.33
C ILE A 57 3.37 10.58 0.03
N ALA A 58 4.34 11.48 0.26
CA ALA A 58 4.06 12.88 0.57
C ALA A 58 3.23 13.57 -0.54
N ARG A 59 3.53 13.31 -1.82
CA ARG A 59 2.73 13.83 -2.95
C ARG A 59 1.30 13.29 -2.96
N ALA A 60 1.09 12.02 -2.60
CA ALA A 60 -0.24 11.45 -2.51
C ALA A 60 -1.06 12.10 -1.37
N ILE A 61 -0.41 12.38 -0.23
CA ILE A 61 -1.02 13.12 0.88
C ILE A 61 -1.35 14.55 0.45
N ALA A 62 -0.43 15.24 -0.21
CA ALA A 62 -0.66 16.59 -0.72
C ALA A 62 -1.87 16.62 -1.67
N PHE A 63 -1.94 15.66 -2.60
CA PHE A 63 -3.10 15.50 -3.48
C PHE A 63 -4.42 15.38 -2.71
N ALA A 64 -4.49 14.55 -1.66
CA ALA A 64 -5.71 14.40 -0.86
C ALA A 64 -6.11 15.72 -0.15
N ILE A 65 -5.12 16.45 0.38
CA ILE A 65 -5.35 17.71 1.11
C ILE A 65 -5.80 18.82 0.16
N GLU A 66 -5.18 18.92 -1.02
CA GLU A 66 -5.43 19.95 -2.04
C GLU A 66 -6.82 19.86 -2.68
N GLN A 67 -7.57 18.78 -2.44
CA GLN A 67 -8.91 18.67 -2.97
C GLN A 67 -9.84 19.77 -2.41
N PRO A 68 -10.82 20.25 -3.18
CA PRO A 68 -11.87 21.15 -2.71
C PRO A 68 -12.59 20.62 -1.46
N ALA A 69 -13.16 21.52 -0.65
CA ALA A 69 -13.79 21.16 0.62
C ALA A 69 -14.98 20.18 0.48
N ASP A 70 -15.62 20.15 -0.68
CA ASP A 70 -16.72 19.25 -1.05
C ASP A 70 -16.24 17.92 -1.67
N VAL A 71 -14.93 17.71 -1.76
CA VAL A 71 -14.33 16.48 -2.29
C VAL A 71 -13.58 15.76 -1.18
N ASP A 72 -14.03 14.54 -0.87
CA ASP A 72 -13.38 13.62 0.06
C ASP A 72 -12.70 12.47 -0.72
N VAL A 73 -11.43 12.20 -0.39
CA VAL A 73 -10.66 11.10 -0.97
C VAL A 73 -10.65 9.95 0.03
N GLY A 74 -11.45 8.92 -0.23
CA GLY A 74 -11.62 7.82 0.74
C GLY A 74 -10.36 6.98 0.97
N GLU A 75 -9.66 6.61 -0.10
CA GLU A 75 -8.43 5.79 -0.01
C GLU A 75 -7.44 6.06 -1.15
N ILE A 76 -6.15 6.07 -0.82
CA ILE A 76 -5.06 6.07 -1.79
C ILE A 76 -4.12 4.90 -1.51
N THR A 77 -3.99 4.00 -2.49
CA THR A 77 -2.99 2.93 -2.48
C THR A 77 -1.80 3.31 -3.36
N ILE A 78 -0.60 3.38 -2.78
CA ILE A 78 0.62 3.72 -3.51
C ILE A 78 1.57 2.53 -3.47
N ARG A 79 1.92 1.98 -4.64
CA ARG A 79 2.84 0.85 -4.75
C ARG A 79 3.96 1.16 -5.75
N PRO A 80 5.22 0.75 -5.47
CA PRO A 80 6.26 0.69 -6.49
C PRO A 80 5.76 -0.11 -7.69
N THR A 81 6.05 0.36 -8.90
CA THR A 81 5.70 -0.35 -10.14
C THR A 81 6.37 -1.72 -10.24
N ASP A 82 7.53 -1.86 -9.58
CA ASP A 82 8.29 -3.10 -9.54
C ASP A 82 7.80 -4.07 -8.44
N GLN A 83 6.87 -3.63 -7.57
CA GLN A 83 6.21 -4.45 -6.53
C GLN A 83 5.02 -5.25 -7.11
N GLY A 84 5.09 -5.66 -8.37
CA GLY A 84 4.10 -6.47 -9.06
C GLY A 84 4.69 -7.02 -10.35
N CYS A 85 4.17 -8.13 -10.86
CA CYS A 85 4.68 -8.77 -12.07
C CYS A 85 4.32 -8.04 -13.37
N TYR A 86 4.61 -6.74 -13.42
CA TYR A 86 4.60 -5.94 -14.63
C TYR A 86 6.02 -5.53 -15.01
N ARG A 87 6.93 -6.51 -15.10
CA ARG A 87 8.11 -6.33 -15.94
C ARG A 87 7.62 -6.46 -17.38
N ARG A 88 7.48 -5.31 -18.02
CA ARG A 88 7.13 -5.08 -19.44
C ARG A 88 7.76 -6.15 -20.35
N ALA A 89 7.03 -7.23 -20.65
CA ALA A 89 7.38 -8.17 -21.70
C ALA A 89 6.84 -7.61 -23.03
N PRO A 90 7.64 -7.49 -24.09
CA PRO A 90 7.19 -6.95 -25.36
C PRO A 90 6.34 -7.93 -26.18
N GLU A 91 6.03 -9.12 -25.68
CA GLU A 91 5.35 -10.14 -26.47
C GLU A 91 4.27 -10.90 -25.67
N ARG A 92 3.20 -11.25 -26.38
CA ARG A 92 1.89 -11.64 -25.88
C ARG A 92 1.89 -13.09 -25.36
N ASP A 93 2.45 -13.32 -24.17
CA ASP A 93 2.19 -14.56 -23.40
C ASP A 93 2.09 -14.20 -21.90
N VAL A 94 0.89 -13.77 -21.53
CA VAL A 94 0.56 -13.20 -20.24
C VAL A 94 0.04 -14.33 -19.34
N ILE A 95 0.75 -14.60 -18.23
CA ILE A 95 0.32 -15.21 -16.92
C ILE A 95 1.32 -16.23 -16.33
N ALA A 96 2.26 -16.81 -17.09
CA ALA A 96 2.91 -18.05 -16.60
C ALA A 96 4.08 -17.92 -15.60
N ASN A 97 4.58 -16.74 -15.20
CA ASN A 97 5.77 -16.70 -14.33
C ASN A 97 5.88 -15.50 -13.38
N CYS A 98 4.79 -15.11 -12.73
CA CYS A 98 4.88 -14.26 -11.53
C CYS A 98 5.47 -15.10 -10.39
N HIS A 99 6.75 -14.93 -10.06
CA HIS A 99 7.30 -15.37 -8.78
C HIS A 99 6.67 -14.51 -7.67
N ILE A 100 5.47 -14.91 -7.24
CA ILE A 100 4.82 -14.38 -6.04
C ILE A 100 5.77 -14.65 -4.88
N SER A 101 6.28 -13.58 -4.25
CA SER A 101 7.09 -13.76 -3.05
C SER A 101 6.24 -14.47 -1.98
N PRO A 102 6.83 -15.30 -1.11
CA PRO A 102 6.07 -15.95 -0.04
C PRO A 102 5.23 -14.95 0.80
N ALA A 103 5.71 -13.71 0.95
CA ALA A 103 5.01 -12.63 1.64
C ALA A 103 3.75 -12.15 0.88
N ASP A 104 3.82 -12.02 -0.45
CA ASP A 104 2.66 -11.64 -1.27
C ASP A 104 1.62 -12.77 -1.32
N ARG A 105 2.07 -14.02 -1.23
CA ARG A 105 1.19 -15.20 -1.18
C ARG A 105 0.39 -15.23 0.12
N TRP A 106 1.04 -14.91 1.25
CA TRP A 106 0.39 -14.77 2.55
C TRP A 106 -0.62 -13.62 2.59
N TRP A 107 -0.28 -12.49 1.97
CA TRP A 107 -1.17 -11.33 1.97
C TRP A 107 -2.43 -11.57 1.13
N ASN A 108 -2.29 -12.20 -0.04
CA ASN A 108 -3.43 -12.56 -0.88
C ASN A 108 -4.28 -13.70 -0.31
N SER A 109 -3.68 -14.69 0.36
CA SER A 109 -4.46 -15.79 0.97
C SER A 109 -5.34 -15.34 2.13
N ASN A 110 -4.92 -14.30 2.87
CA ASN A 110 -5.67 -13.79 4.02
C ASN A 110 -6.73 -12.75 3.66
N LEU A 111 -6.60 -12.06 2.53
CA LEU A 111 -7.63 -11.15 2.02
C LEU A 111 -8.81 -11.91 1.39
N ALA A 112 -8.59 -13.10 0.83
CA ALA A 112 -9.66 -13.93 0.28
C ALA A 112 -10.65 -14.44 1.35
N HIS A 113 -10.26 -14.47 2.63
CA HIS A 113 -11.12 -14.89 3.74
C HIS A 113 -11.80 -13.73 4.48
N GLN A 114 -11.61 -12.48 4.07
CA GLN A 114 -12.26 -11.31 4.68
C GLN A 114 -13.36 -10.69 3.80
N GLY A 115 -13.73 -11.36 2.69
CA GLY A 115 -14.79 -10.93 1.78
C GLY A 115 -16.12 -11.70 1.91
N ASP A 116 -16.16 -12.81 2.66
CA ASP A 116 -17.39 -13.53 3.01
C ASP A 116 -17.62 -13.40 4.51
N ASN A 117 -18.25 -12.30 4.92
CA ASN A 117 -19.14 -12.15 6.09
C ASN A 117 -19.67 -10.72 6.16
#